data_AF-A0A086QU38-F1
#
_entry.id   AF-A0A086QU38-F1
#
_cell.length_a   1.000
_cell.length_b   1.000
_cell.length_c   1.000
_cell.angle_alpha   90.00
_cell.angle_beta   90.00
_cell.angle_gamma   90.00
#
_symmetry.space_group_name_H-M   'P 1'
#
loop_
_entity.id
_entity.type
_entity.pdbx_description
1 polymer ?
#
loop_
_entity_poly.entity_id
_entity_poly.type
_entity_poly.pdbx_seq_one_letter_code
_entity_poly.pdbx_strand_id
1 'polypeptide(L)'
;IQTAASGELRFNLMAVTEDNLSKVQQDLLRERVVIQRAKIKLISSGQDIELDDEVDDDQAPSGTPTMEELPDDIAALEKVVREAEDRKKLLKEQEDEELDKRARWKKENARRRHDFVPFLLSVIKHLARKGELVKSVTAAQETIARRQHERKKAKTGATGVST
;
A
#
# COMPACT_ATOMS: atom_id res chain seq x y z
N ILE A 1 14.97 21.68 -6.16
CA ILE A 1 13.53 21.93 -6.48
C ILE A 1 13.25 23.43 -6.56
N GLN A 2 13.72 24.27 -5.63
CA GLN A 2 13.52 25.73 -5.69
C GLN A 2 14.09 26.41 -6.97
N THR A 3 15.04 25.78 -7.66
CA THR A 3 15.60 26.25 -8.94
C THR A 3 14.89 25.72 -10.18
N ALA A 4 13.94 24.78 -10.03
CA ALA A 4 13.07 24.39 -11.14
C ALA A 4 12.07 25.53 -11.34
N ALA A 5 12.15 26.20 -12.50
CA ALA A 5 11.27 27.32 -12.85
C ALA A 5 9.80 27.01 -12.50
N SER A 6 9.07 28.02 -12.04
CA SER A 6 7.71 28.05 -11.45
C SER A 6 6.58 27.37 -12.25
N GLY A 7 6.78 26.13 -12.73
CA GLY A 7 5.90 25.37 -13.61
C GLY A 7 6.48 24.06 -14.14
N GLU A 8 7.73 23.70 -13.83
CA GLU A 8 8.34 22.44 -14.28
C GLU A 8 8.07 21.29 -13.28
N LEU A 9 7.22 20.34 -13.70
CA LEU A 9 6.78 19.18 -12.90
C LEU A 9 7.50 17.87 -13.26
N ARG A 10 8.43 17.88 -14.23
CA ARG A 10 9.16 16.67 -14.66
C ARG A 10 10.36 16.40 -13.79
N PHE A 11 10.12 15.98 -12.55
CA PHE A 11 11.16 15.39 -11.71
C PHE A 11 10.61 14.15 -11.00
N ASN A 12 11.50 13.23 -10.66
CA ASN A 12 11.19 12.06 -9.85
C ASN A 12 12.19 12.02 -8.70
N LEU A 13 11.71 11.78 -7.49
CA LEU A 13 12.53 11.61 -6.30
C LEU A 13 12.16 10.26 -5.68
N MET A 14 13.14 9.37 -5.56
CA MET A 14 13.00 8.08 -4.88
C MET A 14 14.05 8.00 -3.78
N ALA A 15 13.68 7.35 -2.67
CA ALA A 15 14.59 7.02 -1.58
C ALA A 15 14.74 5.51 -1.50
N VAL A 16 15.98 5.05 -1.28
CA VAL A 16 16.23 3.66 -0.89
C VAL A 16 16.04 3.59 0.62
N THR A 17 15.06 2.81 1.07
CA THR A 17 14.72 2.61 2.47
C THR A 17 14.93 1.15 2.85
N GLU A 18 14.87 0.87 4.15
CA GLU A 18 14.77 -0.50 4.66
C GLU A 18 13.46 -1.17 4.20
N ASP A 19 13.38 -2.49 4.34
CA ASP A 19 12.16 -3.23 4.05
C ASP A 19 11.14 -3.02 5.17
N ASN A 20 10.26 -2.03 4.98
CA ASN A 20 9.20 -1.70 5.92
C ASN A 20 8.29 -2.89 6.23
N LEU A 21 8.07 -3.82 5.30
CA LEU A 21 7.19 -4.97 5.56
C LEU A 21 7.85 -5.93 6.52
N SER A 22 9.13 -6.29 6.29
CA SER A 22 9.87 -7.15 7.20
C SER A 22 9.97 -6.55 8.59
N LYS A 23 10.16 -5.23 8.69
CA LYS A 23 10.17 -4.53 9.98
C LYS A 23 8.82 -4.64 10.71
N VAL A 24 7.72 -4.32 10.04
CA VAL A 24 6.38 -4.42 10.63
C VAL A 24 6.07 -5.86 11.05
N GLN A 25 6.49 -6.86 10.26
CA GLN A 25 6.31 -8.28 10.60
C GLN A 25 7.11 -8.69 11.83
N GLN A 26 8.35 -8.21 11.96
CA GLN A 26 9.16 -8.42 13.17
C GLN A 26 8.52 -7.75 14.40
N ASP A 27 8.05 -6.51 14.26
CA ASP A 27 7.39 -5.79 15.35
C ASP A 27 6.07 -6.49 15.77
N LEU A 28 5.31 -7.02 14.81
CA LEU A 28 4.09 -7.78 15.08
C LEU A 28 4.41 -9.10 15.82
N LEU A 29 5.44 -9.82 15.39
CA LEU A 29 5.90 -11.03 16.07
C LEU A 29 6.34 -10.72 17.51
N ARG A 30 7.05 -9.61 17.72
CA ARG A 30 7.44 -9.14 19.05
C ARG A 30 6.23 -8.93 19.97
N GLU A 31 5.22 -8.17 19.53
CA GLU A 31 4.02 -7.94 20.35
C GLU A 31 3.26 -9.25 20.61
N ARG A 32 3.22 -10.16 19.63
CA ARG A 32 2.58 -11.48 19.79
C ARG A 32 3.28 -12.33 20.86
N VAL A 33 4.62 -12.35 20.86
CA VAL A 33 5.42 -13.02 21.90
C VAL A 33 5.18 -12.40 23.28
N VAL A 34 5.14 -11.07 23.37
CA VAL A 34 4.85 -10.38 24.64
C VAL A 34 3.47 -10.74 25.17
N ILE A 35 2.45 -10.78 24.31
CA ILE A 35 1.09 -11.20 24.69
C ILE A 35 1.10 -12.64 25.18
N GLN A 36 1.74 -13.57 24.47
CA GLN A 36 1.83 -14.97 24.89
C GLN A 36 2.51 -15.11 26.25
N ARG A 37 3.67 -14.47 26.45
CA ARG A 37 4.40 -14.49 27.72
C ARG A 37 3.54 -13.94 28.86
N ALA A 38 2.89 -12.80 28.65
CA ALA A 38 2.02 -12.20 29.66
C ALA A 38 0.80 -13.09 29.98
N LYS A 39 0.18 -13.71 28.97
CA LYS A 39 -0.92 -14.67 29.16
C LYS A 39 -0.47 -15.93 29.91
N ILE A 40 0.70 -16.49 29.59
CA ILE A 40 1.26 -17.63 30.33
C ILE A 40 1.48 -17.27 31.82
N LYS A 41 1.97 -16.06 32.12
CA LYS A 41 2.08 -15.58 33.52
C LYS A 41 0.72 -15.49 34.21
N LEU A 42 -0.29 -14.97 33.53
CA LEU A 42 -1.65 -14.89 34.07
C LEU A 42 -2.24 -16.28 34.35
N ILE A 43 -2.03 -17.24 33.45
CA ILE A 43 -2.41 -18.65 33.64
C ILE A 43 -1.67 -19.25 34.85
N SER A 44 -0.37 -19.02 34.96
CA SER A 44 0.42 -19.49 36.12
C SER A 44 -0.03 -18.86 37.44
N SER A 45 -0.62 -17.66 37.40
CA SER A 45 -1.20 -16.94 38.54
C SER A 45 -2.62 -17.40 38.87
N GLY A 46 -3.16 -18.40 38.14
CA GLY A 46 -4.46 -19.01 38.39
C GLY A 46 -5.64 -18.37 37.65
N GLN A 47 -5.41 -17.50 36.67
CA GLN A 47 -6.47 -17.03 35.78
C GLN A 47 -6.75 -18.06 34.68
N ASP A 48 -8.02 -18.29 34.38
CA ASP A 48 -8.46 -19.17 33.29
C ASP A 48 -8.49 -18.36 31.97
N ILE A 49 -7.37 -18.40 31.24
CA ILE A 49 -7.19 -17.67 29.97
C ILE A 49 -6.79 -18.64 28.88
N GLU A 50 -7.42 -18.51 27.71
CA GLU A 50 -7.09 -19.28 26.52
C GLU A 50 -5.91 -18.67 25.74
N LEU A 51 -5.02 -19.54 25.27
CA LEU A 51 -3.90 -19.19 24.40
C LEU A 51 -4.29 -19.40 22.93
N ASP A 52 -4.96 -18.40 22.34
CA ASP A 52 -5.48 -18.50 20.96
C ASP A 52 -4.42 -18.34 19.85
N ASP A 53 -3.28 -17.72 20.16
CA ASP A 53 -2.24 -17.35 19.19
C ASP A 53 -0.89 -17.83 19.73
N GLU A 54 -0.58 -19.10 19.44
CA GLU A 54 0.69 -19.72 19.80
C GLU A 54 1.81 -19.28 18.84
N VAL A 55 2.87 -18.73 19.42
CA VAL A 55 4.13 -18.41 18.76
C VAL A 55 5.26 -19.24 19.30
N ASP A 56 6.14 -19.58 18.38
CA ASP A 56 7.44 -20.15 18.66
C ASP A 56 8.32 -19.08 19.34
N ASP A 57 8.55 -19.25 20.65
CA ASP A 57 9.32 -18.31 21.46
C ASP A 57 10.80 -18.26 21.01
N ASP A 58 11.31 -19.32 20.36
CA ASP A 58 12.66 -19.37 19.80
C ASP A 58 12.84 -18.41 18.60
N GLN A 59 11.74 -17.99 17.99
CA GLN A 59 11.73 -17.01 16.89
C GLN A 59 11.53 -15.57 17.37
N ALA A 60 11.53 -15.32 18.69
CA ALA A 60 11.37 -13.99 19.25
C ALA A 60 12.44 -13.01 18.71
N PRO A 61 12.06 -11.86 18.14
CA PRO A 61 13.00 -10.86 17.69
C PRO A 61 13.90 -10.35 18.82
N SER A 62 15.13 -9.95 18.49
CA SER A 62 16.07 -9.36 19.46
C SER A 62 15.47 -8.11 20.12
N GLY A 63 15.51 -8.04 21.46
CA GLY A 63 14.93 -6.95 22.23
C GLY A 63 13.48 -7.16 22.67
N THR A 64 12.91 -8.35 22.44
CA THR A 64 11.63 -8.76 23.02
C THR A 64 11.81 -9.00 24.53
N PRO A 65 11.04 -8.33 25.41
CA PRO A 65 11.19 -8.50 26.86
C PRO A 65 11.04 -9.95 27.28
N THR A 66 11.99 -10.46 28.06
CA THR A 66 11.93 -11.84 28.56
C THR A 66 10.79 -12.01 29.56
N MET A 67 10.42 -13.25 29.85
CA MET A 67 9.38 -13.55 30.82
C MET A 67 9.66 -12.91 32.19
N GLU A 68 10.93 -12.86 32.62
CA GLU A 68 11.33 -12.29 33.90
C GLU A 68 11.21 -10.76 33.96
N GLU A 69 11.32 -10.08 32.82
CA GLU A 69 11.20 -8.62 32.72
C GLU A 69 9.74 -8.13 32.74
N LEU A 70 8.79 -9.03 32.55
CA LEU A 70 7.36 -8.72 32.66
C LEU A 70 6.92 -8.62 34.12
N PRO A 71 5.99 -7.71 34.46
CA PRO A 71 5.43 -7.64 35.82
C PRO A 71 4.82 -8.97 36.27
N ASP A 72 4.83 -9.22 37.58
CA ASP A 72 4.13 -10.39 38.19
C ASP A 72 2.74 -10.04 38.72
N ASP A 73 2.42 -8.74 38.82
CA ASP A 73 1.12 -8.26 39.27
C ASP A 73 0.06 -8.46 38.17
N ILE A 74 -1.06 -9.08 38.54
CA ILE A 74 -2.17 -9.40 37.62
C ILE A 74 -2.70 -8.16 36.92
N ALA A 75 -2.92 -7.05 37.65
CA ALA A 75 -3.46 -5.83 37.07
C ALA A 75 -2.44 -5.16 36.14
N ALA A 76 -1.15 -5.24 36.46
CA ALA A 76 -0.09 -4.75 35.59
C ALA A 76 0.04 -5.61 34.31
N LEU A 77 -0.09 -6.94 34.41
CA LEU A 77 -0.07 -7.86 33.28
C LEU A 77 -1.26 -7.67 32.34
N GLU A 78 -2.48 -7.52 32.87
CA GLU A 78 -3.67 -7.22 32.07
C GLU A 78 -3.52 -5.90 31.28
N LYS A 79 -2.89 -4.89 31.90
CA LYS A 79 -2.57 -3.63 31.23
C LYS A 79 -1.54 -3.83 30.11
N VAL A 80 -0.49 -4.62 30.33
CA VAL A 80 0.52 -4.94 29.31
C VAL A 80 -0.11 -5.69 28.14
N VAL A 81 -0.96 -6.68 28.40
CA VAL A 81 -1.69 -7.43 27.35
C VAL A 81 -2.53 -6.47 26.52
N ARG A 82 -3.31 -5.60 27.17
CA ARG A 82 -4.16 -4.62 26.46
C ARG A 82 -3.35 -3.68 25.57
N GLU A 83 -2.29 -3.10 26.11
CA GLU A 83 -1.42 -2.20 25.34
C GLU A 83 -0.74 -2.92 24.17
N ALA A 84 -0.29 -4.16 24.36
CA ALA A 84 0.32 -4.97 23.31
C ALA A 84 -0.71 -5.39 22.24
N GLU A 85 -1.96 -5.69 22.62
CA GLU A 85 -3.05 -5.98 21.69
C GLU A 85 -3.41 -4.77 20.82
N ASP A 86 -3.48 -3.58 21.42
CA ASP A 86 -3.71 -2.34 20.68
C ASP A 86 -2.57 -2.06 19.68
N ARG A 87 -1.30 -2.26 20.09
CA ARG A 87 -0.14 -2.13 19.19
C ARG A 87 -0.15 -3.18 18.08
N LYS A 88 -0.46 -4.44 18.39
CA LYS A 88 -0.61 -5.52 17.42
C LYS A 88 -1.65 -5.18 16.36
N LYS A 89 -2.79 -4.60 16.77
CA LYS A 89 -3.84 -4.17 15.84
C LYS A 89 -3.33 -3.09 14.87
N LEU A 90 -2.67 -2.05 15.40
CA LEU A 90 -2.11 -0.97 14.57
C LEU A 90 -1.05 -1.51 13.58
N LEU A 91 -0.14 -2.37 14.05
CA LEU A 91 0.89 -2.97 13.21
C LEU A 91 0.29 -3.86 12.11
N LYS A 92 -0.79 -4.57 12.41
CA LYS A 92 -1.49 -5.39 11.41
C LYS A 92 -2.13 -4.53 10.32
N GLU A 93 -2.73 -3.40 10.67
CA GLU A 93 -3.24 -2.44 9.69
C GLU A 93 -2.10 -1.92 8.77
N GLN A 94 -0.92 -1.63 9.34
CA GLN A 94 0.26 -1.22 8.56
C GLN A 94 0.81 -2.34 7.65
N GLU A 95 0.79 -3.59 8.12
CA GLU A 95 1.18 -4.76 7.32
C GLU A 95 0.29 -4.88 6.08
N ASP A 96 -1.03 -4.80 6.28
CA ASP A 96 -2.03 -4.90 5.21
C ASP A 96 -1.83 -3.79 4.16
N GLU A 97 -1.57 -2.55 4.57
CA GLU A 97 -1.28 -1.44 3.66
C GLU A 97 -0.03 -1.69 2.79
N GLU A 98 1.03 -2.22 3.41
CA GLU A 98 2.29 -2.53 2.72
C GLU A 98 2.18 -3.75 1.79
N LEU A 99 1.34 -4.74 2.13
CA LEU A 99 1.00 -5.86 1.27
C LEU A 99 0.17 -5.40 0.06
N ASP A 100 -0.84 -4.55 0.28
CA ASP A 100 -1.67 -3.99 -0.78
C ASP A 100 -0.88 -3.14 -1.76
N LYS A 101 0.07 -2.36 -1.25
CA LYS A 101 1.02 -1.59 -2.07
C LYS A 101 1.85 -2.52 -2.97
N ARG A 102 2.43 -3.59 -2.42
CA ARG A 102 3.18 -4.61 -3.19
C ARG A 102 2.29 -5.33 -4.21
N ALA A 103 1.05 -5.66 -3.85
CA ALA A 103 0.09 -6.29 -4.76
C ALA A 103 -0.25 -5.38 -5.94
N ARG A 104 -0.48 -4.08 -5.69
CA ARG A 104 -0.69 -3.07 -6.74
C ARG A 104 0.52 -2.95 -7.65
N TRP A 105 1.74 -2.91 -7.09
CA TRP A 105 2.98 -2.87 -7.87
C TRP A 105 3.17 -4.12 -8.72
N LYS A 106 2.89 -5.31 -8.19
CA LYS A 106 2.95 -6.57 -8.94
C LYS A 106 1.99 -6.57 -10.13
N LYS A 107 0.74 -6.15 -9.90
CA LYS A 107 -0.28 -6.04 -10.96
C LYS A 107 0.11 -5.03 -12.03
N GLU A 108 0.65 -3.88 -11.63
CA GLU A 108 1.14 -2.84 -12.55
C GLU A 108 2.35 -3.32 -13.34
N ASN A 109 3.32 -3.98 -12.71
CA ASN A 109 4.49 -4.51 -13.40
C ASN A 109 4.10 -5.58 -14.43
N ALA A 110 3.13 -6.44 -14.10
CA ALA A 110 2.57 -7.40 -15.05
C ALA A 110 1.97 -6.69 -16.27
N ARG A 111 1.23 -5.59 -16.08
CA ARG A 111 0.72 -4.77 -17.19
C ARG A 111 1.86 -4.15 -18.00
N ARG A 112 2.86 -3.55 -17.37
CA ARG A 112 3.99 -2.89 -18.06
C ARG A 112 4.82 -3.84 -18.91
N ARG A 113 4.94 -5.09 -18.47
CA ARG A 113 5.70 -6.12 -19.17
C ARG A 113 4.89 -6.91 -20.19
N HIS A 114 3.57 -6.72 -20.23
CA HIS A 114 2.70 -7.45 -21.14
C HIS A 114 2.77 -6.87 -22.56
N ASP A 115 2.91 -7.75 -23.55
CA ASP A 115 2.79 -7.36 -24.95
C ASP A 115 1.30 -7.25 -25.33
N PHE A 116 0.83 -6.01 -25.50
CA PHE A 116 -0.54 -5.72 -25.89
C PHE A 116 -0.78 -5.77 -27.41
N VAL A 117 0.25 -5.94 -28.26
CA VAL A 117 0.08 -5.94 -29.72
C VAL A 117 -0.90 -7.02 -30.19
N PRO A 118 -0.82 -8.29 -29.73
CA PRO A 118 -1.77 -9.32 -30.14
C PRO A 118 -3.21 -9.01 -29.70
N PHE A 119 -3.38 -8.48 -28.48
CA PHE A 119 -4.69 -8.08 -27.96
C PHE A 119 -5.30 -6.95 -28.80
N LEU A 120 -4.54 -5.88 -29.04
CA LEU A 120 -5.00 -4.73 -29.83
C LEU A 120 -5.37 -5.12 -31.26
N LEU A 121 -4.53 -5.92 -31.92
CA LEU A 121 -4.83 -6.40 -33.27
C LEU A 121 -6.13 -7.23 -33.29
N SER A 122 -6.33 -8.06 -32.27
CA SER A 122 -7.55 -8.85 -32.14
C SER A 122 -8.78 -7.95 -31.94
N VAL A 123 -8.70 -6.95 -31.08
CA VAL A 123 -9.79 -5.97 -30.87
C VAL A 123 -10.14 -5.26 -32.17
N ILE A 124 -9.15 -4.74 -32.90
CA ILE A 124 -9.36 -4.04 -34.18
C ILE A 124 -10.02 -4.97 -35.21
N LYS A 125 -9.55 -6.21 -35.33
CA LYS A 125 -10.15 -7.21 -36.24
C LYS A 125 -11.61 -7.48 -35.89
N HIS A 126 -11.97 -7.60 -34.61
CA HIS A 126 -13.36 -7.83 -34.20
C HIS A 126 -14.24 -6.61 -34.43
N LEU A 127 -13.76 -5.39 -34.16
CA LEU A 127 -14.48 -4.14 -34.44
C LEU A 127 -14.72 -3.94 -35.94
N ALA A 128 -13.75 -4.30 -36.78
CA ALA A 128 -13.89 -4.26 -38.23
C ALA A 128 -14.97 -5.24 -38.70
N ARG A 129 -14.98 -6.48 -38.19
CA ARG A 129 -15.99 -7.50 -38.52
C ARG A 129 -17.41 -7.06 -38.11
N LYS A 130 -17.54 -6.33 -37.01
CA LYS A 130 -18.83 -5.77 -36.54
C LYS A 130 -19.26 -4.50 -37.29
N GLY A 131 -18.40 -3.92 -38.13
CA GLY A 131 -18.67 -2.65 -38.81
C GLY A 131 -18.66 -1.42 -37.88
N GLU A 132 -18.14 -1.56 -36.66
CA GLU A 132 -18.11 -0.49 -35.64
C GLU A 132 -16.83 0.36 -35.73
N LEU A 133 -15.75 -0.19 -36.28
CA LEU A 133 -14.42 0.43 -36.28
C LEU A 133 -14.42 1.85 -36.89
N VAL A 134 -14.96 2.01 -38.10
CA VAL A 134 -14.93 3.30 -38.81
C VAL A 134 -15.71 4.35 -38.03
N LYS A 135 -16.89 4.00 -37.51
CA LYS A 135 -17.74 4.91 -36.72
C LYS A 135 -17.03 5.40 -35.45
N SER A 136 -16.32 4.49 -34.75
CA SER A 136 -15.56 4.85 -33.55
C SER A 136 -14.38 5.77 -33.86
N VAL A 137 -13.69 5.53 -34.98
CA VAL A 137 -12.54 6.36 -35.40
C VAL A 137 -12.98 7.78 -35.78
N THR A 138 -14.05 7.93 -36.55
CA THR A 138 -14.55 9.25 -36.95
C THR A 138 -15.00 10.07 -35.74
N ALA A 139 -15.77 9.46 -34.83
CA ALA A 139 -16.18 10.10 -33.58
C ALA A 139 -14.98 10.54 -32.71
N ALA A 140 -13.92 9.73 -32.66
CA ALA A 140 -12.68 10.08 -31.97
C ALA A 140 -11.95 11.26 -32.63
N GLN A 141 -11.91 11.31 -33.97
CA GLN A 141 -11.31 12.44 -34.69
C GLN A 141 -12.04 13.75 -34.45
N GLU A 142 -13.37 13.75 -34.46
CA GLU A 142 -14.20 14.93 -34.19
C GLU A 142 -13.98 15.46 -32.76
N THR A 143 -13.95 14.56 -31.77
CA THR A 143 -13.70 14.95 -30.37
C THR A 143 -12.28 15.52 -30.17
N ILE A 144 -11.27 14.96 -30.84
CA ILE A 144 -9.91 15.50 -30.82
C ILE A 144 -9.87 16.89 -31.47
N ALA A 145 -10.49 17.06 -32.64
CA ALA A 145 -10.54 18.34 -33.33
C ALA A 145 -11.22 19.43 -32.48
N ARG A 146 -12.33 19.10 -31.82
CA ARG A 146 -13.02 20.00 -30.89
C ARG A 146 -12.12 20.44 -29.74
N ARG A 147 -11.45 19.49 -29.06
CA ARG A 147 -10.52 19.79 -27.96
C ARG A 147 -9.34 20.65 -28.40
N GLN A 148 -8.81 20.42 -29.61
CA GLN A 148 -7.73 21.24 -30.14
C GLN A 148 -8.18 22.68 -30.42
N HIS A 149 -9.39 22.86 -30.95
CA HIS A 149 -9.96 24.18 -31.21
C HIS A 149 -10.21 24.97 -29.92
N GLU A 150 -10.75 24.31 -28.89
CA GLU A 150 -10.93 24.90 -27.55
C GLU A 150 -9.60 25.34 -26.93
N ARG A 151 -8.55 24.50 -27.02
CA ARG A 151 -7.20 24.84 -26.53
C ARG A 151 -6.58 26.01 -27.29
N LYS A 152 -6.82 26.13 -28.60
CA LYS A 152 -6.34 27.27 -29.40
C LYS A 152 -7.05 28.56 -28.99
N LYS A 153 -8.38 28.54 -28.83
CA LYS A 153 -9.17 29.69 -28.36
C LYS A 153 -8.76 30.17 -26.97
N ALA A 154 -8.52 29.23 -26.04
CA ALA A 154 -8.06 29.57 -24.69
C ALA A 154 -6.67 30.23 -24.68
N LYS A 155 -5.76 29.80 -25.58
CA LYS A 155 -4.43 30.42 -25.71
C LYS A 155 -4.51 31.82 -26.33
N THR A 156 -5.32 32.01 -27.38
CA THR A 156 -5.47 33.34 -28.01
C THR A 156 -6.19 34.34 -27.11
N GLY A 157 -7.16 33.88 -26.30
CA GLY A 157 -7.85 34.72 -25.31
C GLY A 157 -6.96 35.17 -24.15
N ALA A 158 -6.00 34.35 -23.72
CA ALA A 158 -5.06 34.69 -22.65
C ALA A 158 -4.01 35.75 -23.08
N THR A 159 -3.62 35.79 -24.35
CA THR A 159 -2.69 36.80 -24.89
C THR A 159 -3.35 38.13 -25.27
N GLY A 160 -4.68 38.20 -25.33
CA GLY A 160 -5.43 39.40 -25.75
C GLY A 160 -5.85 40.37 -24.64
N VAL A 161 -5.58 40.05 -23.36
CA VAL A 161 -5.99 40.87 -22.19
C VAL A 161 -4.82 41.68 -21.61
N SER A 162 -3.67 41.74 -22.30
CA SER A 162 -2.45 42.44 -21.83
C SER A 162 -2.03 43.61 -22.72
N THR A 163 -2.97 44.40 -23.22
CA THR A 163 -2.72 45.71 -23.84
C THR A 163 -3.67 46.75 -23.30
#